data_AF-K9KEJ9-F1
#
_entry.id   AF-K9KEJ9-F1
#
_cell.length_a   1.000
_cell.length_b   1.000
_cell.length_c   1.000
_cell.angle_alpha   90.00
_cell.angle_beta   90.00
_cell.angle_gamma   90.00
#
_symmetry.space_group_name_H-M   'P 1'
#
loop_
_entity.id
_entity.type
_entity.pdbx_description
1 polymer ?
#
loop_
_entity_poly.entity_id
_entity_poly.type
_entity_poly.pdbx_seq_one_letter_code
_entity_poly.pdbx_strand_id
1 'polypeptide(L)' 'DMRNATLSLNSEPKYYPIEVLLKNQNQELPEDVNPAKKENYLSEQDFVSVFGITRGQFAALPGWETLQMKKEKGLF' A
#
# COMPACT_ATOMS: atom_id res chain seq x y z
N ASP A 1 -17.55 4.65 -21.54
CA ASP A 1 -16.15 4.39 -21.15
C ASP A 1 -16.04 3.56 -19.88
N MET A 2 -15.42 2.39 -20.02
CA MET A 2 -15.16 1.42 -18.97
C MET A 2 -13.76 1.64 -18.38
N ARG A 3 -13.60 2.30 -17.22
CA ARG A 3 -12.41 2.18 -16.34
C ARG A 3 -12.74 2.46 -14.87
N ASN A 4 -13.85 1.95 -14.38
CA ASN A 4 -14.11 1.91 -12.95
C ASN A 4 -13.54 0.58 -12.47
N ALA A 5 -12.22 0.57 -12.22
CA ALA A 5 -11.54 -0.62 -11.74
C ALA A 5 -12.24 -1.15 -10.49
N THR A 6 -12.76 -2.36 -10.63
CA THR A 6 -13.43 -3.20 -9.66
C THR A 6 -12.72 -3.22 -8.31
N LEU A 7 -13.02 -2.29 -7.41
CA LEU A 7 -12.74 -2.45 -5.98
C LEU A 7 -13.94 -3.17 -5.37
N SER A 8 -13.83 -4.49 -5.34
CA SER A 8 -14.82 -5.40 -4.81
C SER A 8 -15.13 -5.11 -3.34
N LEU A 9 -16.36 -4.64 -3.09
CA LEU A 9 -17.31 -5.07 -2.05
C LEU A 9 -16.88 -5.04 -0.56
N ASN A 10 -17.45 -4.09 0.19
CA ASN A 10 -17.93 -4.25 1.58
C ASN A 10 -17.00 -4.95 2.60
N SER A 11 -15.73 -4.54 2.66
CA SER A 11 -14.87 -4.78 3.82
C SER A 11 -14.37 -3.42 4.28
N GLU A 12 -14.53 -3.09 5.56
CA GLU A 12 -13.92 -1.89 6.12
C GLU A 12 -12.43 -1.86 5.77
N PRO A 13 -11.87 -0.69 5.43
CA PRO A 13 -10.46 -0.59 5.09
C PRO A 13 -9.64 -1.07 6.29
N LYS A 14 -8.95 -2.19 6.12
CA LYS A 14 -8.22 -2.85 7.17
C LYS A 14 -6.78 -2.36 7.16
N TYR A 15 -6.37 -1.74 8.26
CA TYR A 15 -5.05 -1.17 8.39
C TYR A 15 -4.16 -2.02 9.28
N TYR A 16 -2.89 -2.12 8.91
CA TYR A 16 -1.87 -2.86 9.64
C TYR A 16 -0.70 -1.94 10.00
N PRO A 17 -0.05 -2.14 11.15
CA PRO A 17 1.19 -1.44 11.49
C PRO A 17 2.24 -1.67 10.40
N ILE A 18 3.08 -0.67 10.14
CA ILE A 18 4.14 -0.75 9.12
C ILE A 18 5.03 -1.97 9.33
N GLU A 19 5.37 -2.31 10.57
CA GLU A 19 6.22 -3.45 10.93
C GLU A 19 5.65 -4.79 10.44
N VAL A 20 4.33 -4.93 10.42
CA VAL A 20 3.65 -6.12 9.88
C VAL A 20 3.78 -6.14 8.36
N LEU A 21 3.60 -5.00 7.71
CA LEU A 21 3.65 -4.87 6.25
C LEU A 21 5.09 -4.96 5.69
N LEU A 22 6.10 -4.62 6.49
CA LEU A 22 7.51 -4.78 6.17
C LEU A 22 7.95 -6.25 6.08
N LYS A 23 7.16 -7.18 6.63
CA LYS A 23 7.44 -8.60 6.49
C LYS A 23 7.42 -9.01 5.02
N ASN A 24 8.42 -9.76 4.58
CA ASN A 24 8.46 -10.32 3.23
C ASN A 24 7.35 -11.37 3.05
N GLN A 25 7.01 -11.72 1.81
CA GLN A 25 5.99 -12.74 1.52
C GLN A 25 6.25 -14.08 2.24
N ASN A 26 7.51 -14.38 2.56
CA ASN A 26 7.93 -15.58 3.28
C ASN A 26 7.81 -15.47 4.82
N GLN A 27 7.52 -14.28 5.34
CA GLN A 27 7.29 -14.01 6.75
C GLN A 27 5.81 -13.66 6.94
N GLU A 28 4.97 -14.66 7.25
CA GLU A 28 3.59 -14.53 7.78
C GLU A 28 2.92 -13.15 7.60
N LEU A 29 2.69 -12.74 6.34
CA LEU A 29 1.76 -11.64 6.07
C LEU A 29 0.34 -12.15 6.34
N PRO A 30 -0.57 -11.31 6.86
CA PRO A 30 -1.98 -11.69 6.95
C PRO A 30 -2.52 -12.13 5.59
N GLU A 31 -3.41 -13.13 5.56
CA GLU A 31 -3.93 -13.72 4.32
C GLU A 31 -4.67 -12.70 3.42
N ASP A 32 -5.20 -11.63 4.00
CA ASP A 32 -5.90 -10.55 3.31
C ASP A 32 -4.99 -9.42 2.80
N VAL A 33 -3.68 -9.49 3.08
CA VAL A 33 -2.69 -8.50 2.65
C VAL A 33 -2.07 -8.90 1.31
N ASN A 34 -2.25 -8.06 0.31
CA ASN A 34 -1.56 -8.21 -0.96
C ASN A 34 -0.11 -7.69 -0.84
N PRO A 35 0.92 -8.55 -0.95
CA PRO A 35 2.32 -8.15 -0.78
C PRO A 35 2.77 -7.12 -1.82
N ALA A 36 2.18 -7.14 -3.03
CA ALA A 36 2.50 -6.17 -4.07
C ALA A 36 1.80 -4.82 -3.89
N LYS A 37 0.90 -4.68 -2.91
CA LYS A 37 0.11 -3.45 -2.65
C LYS A 37 0.01 -3.12 -1.16
N LYS A 38 1.08 -3.38 -0.40
CA LYS A 38 1.15 -3.16 1.05
C LYS A 38 0.79 -1.72 1.46
N GLU A 39 1.06 -0.74 0.61
CA GLU A 39 0.75 0.67 0.84
C GLU A 39 -0.76 0.97 1.01
N ASN A 40 -1.63 0.11 0.47
CA ASN A 40 -3.08 0.24 0.63
C ASN A 40 -3.56 -0.12 2.03
N TYR A 41 -2.73 -0.82 2.81
CA TYR A 41 -3.05 -1.31 4.14
C TYR A 41 -2.45 -0.45 5.26
N LEU A 42 -1.79 0.67 4.94
CA LEU A 42 -1.40 1.65 5.94
C LEU A 42 -2.61 2.49 6.35
N SER A 43 -2.65 3.09 7.53
CA SER A 43 -3.60 4.19 7.76
C SER A 43 -3.19 5.41 6.92
N GLU A 44 -4.05 6.43 6.79
CA GLU A 44 -3.63 7.66 6.09
C GLU A 44 -2.47 8.38 6.82
N GLN A 45 -2.49 8.37 8.16
CA GLN A 45 -1.43 8.94 8.97
C GLN A 45 -0.11 8.17 8.82
N ASP A 46 -0.16 6.84 8.82
CA ASP A 46 1.05 6.03 8.61
C ASP A 46 1.57 6.18 7.19
N PHE A 47 0.68 6.24 6.19
CA PHE A 47 1.07 6.46 4.81
C PHE A 47 1.88 7.75 4.66
N VAL A 48 1.37 8.86 5.22
CA VAL A 48 2.09 10.14 5.20
C VAL A 48 3.38 10.06 6.02
N SER A 49 3.40 9.36 7.14
CA SER A 49 4.62 9.19 7.95
C SER A 49 5.70 8.38 7.22
N VAL A 50 5.31 7.38 6.42
CA VAL A 50 6.21 6.49 5.68
C VAL A 50 6.74 7.13 4.41
N PHE A 51 5.82 7.68 3.60
CA PHE A 51 6.13 8.21 2.27
C PHE A 51 6.35 9.72 2.25
N GLY A 52 5.98 10.45 3.30
CA GLY A 52 6.07 11.91 3.37
C GLY A 52 5.04 12.64 2.52
N ILE A 53 4.18 11.91 1.80
CA ILE A 53 3.17 12.45 0.87
C ILE A 53 1.83 11.76 1.09
N THR A 54 0.76 12.41 0.65
CA THR A 54 -0.59 11.84 0.69
C THR A 54 -0.77 10.73 -0.36
N ARG A 55 -1.78 9.88 -0.16
CA ARG A 55 -2.17 8.86 -1.16
C ARG A 55 -2.51 9.45 -2.53
N GLY A 56 -3.18 10.60 -2.54
CA GLY A 56 -3.52 11.28 -3.79
C GLY A 56 -2.27 11.72 -4.56
N GLN A 57 -1.27 12.25 -3.86
CA GLN A 57 0.01 12.60 -4.46
C GLN A 57 0.75 11.35 -4.94
N PHE A 58 0.82 10.31 -4.12
CA PHE A 58 1.46 9.04 -4.51
C PHE A 58 0.82 8.42 -5.76
N ALA A 59 -0.51 8.43 -5.85
CA ALA A 59 -1.24 7.92 -7.01
C ALA A 59 -1.05 8.78 -8.28
N ALA A 60 -0.63 10.03 -8.13
CA ALA A 60 -0.31 10.93 -9.24
C ALA A 60 1.14 10.78 -9.73
N LEU A 61 2.02 10.10 -8.97
CA LEU A 61 3.39 9.87 -9.37
C LEU A 61 3.48 8.85 -10.51
N PRO A 62 4.52 8.95 -11.37
CA PRO A 62 4.83 7.90 -12.33
C PRO A 62 5.01 6.52 -11.69
N GLY A 63 4.70 5.46 -12.43
CA GLY A 63 4.85 4.08 -11.96
C GLY A 63 6.27 3.74 -11.49
N TRP A 64 7.30 4.32 -12.10
CA TRP A 64 8.69 4.09 -11.68
C TRP A 64 9.02 4.74 -10.33
N GLU A 65 8.47 5.93 -10.05
CA GLU A 65 8.68 6.63 -8.78
C GLU A 65 7.96 5.92 -7.64
N THR A 66 6.69 5.52 -7.85
CA THR A 66 5.93 4.75 -6.85
C THR A 66 6.62 3.42 -6.52
N LEU A 67 7.14 2.72 -7.52
CA LEU A 67 7.92 1.49 -7.34
C LEU A 67 9.21 1.74 -6.56
N GLN A 68 9.93 2.82 -6.86
CA GLN A 68 11.15 3.18 -6.15
C GLN A 68 10.85 3.49 -4.67
N MET A 69 9.85 4.34 -4.39
CA MET A 69 9.45 4.66 -3.02
C MET A 69 9.04 3.40 -2.24
N LYS A 70 8.29 2.48 -2.87
CA LYS A 70 7.92 1.20 -2.23
C LYS A 70 9.14 0.35 -1.90
N LYS A 71 10.11 0.25 -2.82
CA LYS A 71 11.37 -0.49 -2.59
C LYS A 71 12.20 0.13 -1.47
N GLU A 72 12.34 1.46 -1.46
CA GLU A 72 13.06 2.18 -0.39
C GLU A 72 12.47 1.95 0.99
N LYS A 73 11.15 1.70 1.05
CA LYS A 73 10.42 1.42 2.29
C LYS A 73 10.18 -0.07 2.54
N GLY A 74 10.69 -0.99 1.73
CA GLY A 74 10.46 -2.43 1.90
C GLY A 74 9.00 -2.89 1.69
N LEU A 75 8.20 -2.08 0.98
CA LEU A 75 6.79 -2.32 0.66
C LEU A 75 6.59 -2.78 -0.80
N PHE A 76 7.64 -3.32 -1.42
CA PHE A 76 7.61 -3.90 -2.76
C PHE A 76 7.47 -5.43 -2.72
#